data_AF-A0A8T5G1E0-F1
#
_entry.id   AF-A0A8T5G1E0-F1
#
_cell.length_a   1.000
_cell.length_b   1.000
_cell.length_c   1.000
_cell.angle_alpha   90.00
_cell.angle_beta   90.00
_cell.angle_gamma   90.00
#
_symmetry.space_group_name_H-M   'P 1'
#
loop_
_entity.id
_entity.type
_entity.pdbx_description
1 polymer ?
#
loop_
_entity_poly.entity_id
_entity_poly.type
_entity_poly.pdbx_seq_one_letter_code
_entity_poly.pdbx_strand_id
1 'polypeptide(L)'
;MNAEKTKQKLIEIFGDQIKFNKEFDKIFENLKKNMQSEFILWCTRCYENKELGSVPPKKEFRHLYVFFRKIGSGIRVVLIKEQNSHFISLILNNHKAYDDERIKLGYKKSSYYGS
;
A
#
# COMPACT_ATOMS: atom_id res chain seq x y z
N MET A 1 11.00 11.74 8.95
CA MET A 1 10.73 12.49 7.70
C MET A 1 9.28 12.96 7.77
N ASN A 2 8.90 14.10 7.19
CA ASN A 2 7.48 14.49 7.16
C ASN A 2 6.77 13.79 5.99
N ALA A 3 5.43 13.85 5.97
CA ALA A 3 4.65 13.17 4.95
C ALA A 3 4.89 13.74 3.54
N GLU A 4 5.01 15.07 3.42
CA GLU A 4 5.24 15.74 2.14
C GLU A 4 6.53 15.28 1.44
N LYS A 5 7.69 15.31 2.13
CA LYS A 5 8.95 14.80 1.57
C LYS A 5 8.87 13.31 1.24
N THR A 6 8.09 12.57 2.01
CA THR A 6 7.89 11.14 1.75
C THR A 6 7.05 10.93 0.49
N LYS A 7 5.97 11.70 0.30
CA LYS A 7 5.18 11.65 -0.94
C LYS A 7 6.02 12.00 -2.15
N GLN A 8 6.83 13.07 -2.09
CA GLN A 8 7.75 13.44 -3.18
C GLN A 8 8.68 12.28 -3.53
N LYS A 9 9.33 11.66 -2.54
CA LYS A 9 10.16 10.48 -2.76
C LYS A 9 9.40 9.30 -3.37
N LEU A 10 8.17 9.06 -2.93
CA LEU A 10 7.35 7.96 -3.48
C LEU A 10 6.89 8.27 -4.90
N ILE A 11 6.62 9.54 -5.22
CA ILE A 11 6.35 10.01 -6.57
C ILE A 11 7.57 9.81 -7.46
N GLU A 12 8.79 10.11 -7.00
CA GLU A 12 10.03 9.83 -7.74
C GLU A 12 10.21 8.33 -8.04
N ILE A 13 9.82 7.45 -7.10
CA ILE A 13 9.92 6.00 -7.28
C ILE A 13 8.84 5.49 -8.24
N PHE A 14 7.60 5.94 -8.06
CA PHE A 14 6.43 5.31 -8.68
C PHE A 14 5.88 6.06 -9.90
N GLY A 15 6.26 7.32 -10.08
CA GLY A 15 5.72 8.26 -11.07
C GLY A 15 4.60 9.15 -10.51
N ASP A 16 4.39 10.30 -11.14
CA ASP A 16 3.44 11.36 -10.73
C ASP A 16 1.98 10.92 -10.69
N GLN A 17 1.63 9.85 -11.39
CA GLN A 17 0.27 9.34 -11.45
C GLN A 17 -0.18 8.61 -10.17
N ILE A 18 0.74 8.32 -9.24
CA ILE A 18 0.39 7.62 -8.00
C ILE A 18 -0.50 8.48 -7.10
N LYS A 19 -1.62 7.90 -6.64
CA LYS A 19 -2.55 8.57 -5.73
C LYS A 19 -2.31 8.10 -4.29
N PHE A 20 -2.40 9.04 -3.36
CA PHE A 20 -2.36 8.77 -1.92
C PHE A 20 -3.75 8.94 -1.32
N ASN A 21 -4.12 8.09 -0.37
CA ASN A 21 -5.39 8.26 0.34
C ASN A 21 -5.36 9.48 1.27
N LYS A 22 -6.54 10.02 1.60
CA LYS A 22 -6.67 11.23 2.45
C LYS A 22 -6.01 11.10 3.83
N GLU A 23 -5.97 9.89 4.39
CA GLU A 23 -5.38 9.63 5.71
C GLU A 23 -3.86 9.45 5.68
N PHE A 24 -3.22 9.45 4.50
CA PHE A 24 -1.80 9.14 4.37
C PHE A 24 -0.93 10.01 5.28
N ASP A 25 -1.11 11.33 5.23
CA ASP A 25 -0.24 12.28 5.94
C ASP A 25 -0.33 12.07 7.45
N LYS A 26 -1.57 12.06 7.95
CA LYS A 26 -1.88 11.81 9.36
C LYS A 26 -1.29 10.49 9.84
N ILE A 27 -1.44 9.40 9.07
CA ILE A 27 -0.97 8.09 9.52
C ILE A 27 0.55 8.00 9.45
N PHE A 28 1.15 8.50 8.38
CA PHE A 28 2.59 8.47 8.20
C PHE A 28 3.33 9.29 9.26
N GLU A 29 2.83 10.47 9.60
CA GLU A 29 3.42 11.33 10.64
C GLU A 29 3.35 10.71 12.03
N ASN A 30 2.34 9.89 12.30
CA ASN A 30 2.21 9.13 13.54
C ASN A 30 3.05 7.85 13.59
N LEU A 31 3.71 7.45 12.49
CA LEU A 31 4.63 6.32 12.50
C LEU A 31 5.92 6.68 13.23
N LYS A 32 6.44 5.72 14.01
CA LYS A 32 7.80 5.81 14.56
C LYS A 32 8.83 5.89 13.42
N LYS A 33 9.96 6.56 13.65
CA LYS A 33 11.00 6.77 12.61
C LYS A 33 11.45 5.46 11.94
N ASN A 34 11.64 4.39 12.71
CA ASN A 34 12.02 3.08 12.15
C ASN A 34 10.91 2.49 11.24
N MET A 35 9.64 2.65 11.61
CA MET A 35 8.50 2.22 10.80
C MET A 35 8.36 3.04 9.51
N GLN A 36 8.65 4.34 9.55
CA GLN A 36 8.72 5.18 8.35
C GLN A 36 9.81 4.67 7.39
N SER A 37 11.00 4.35 7.90
CA SER A 37 12.08 3.79 7.09
C SER A 37 11.73 2.43 6.50
N GLU A 38 11.14 1.53 7.29
CA GLU A 38 10.68 0.22 6.82
C GLU A 38 9.59 0.33 5.75
N PHE A 39 8.65 1.26 5.91
CA PHE A 39 7.62 1.55 4.92
C PHE A 39 8.22 1.94 3.57
N ILE A 40 9.17 2.88 3.57
CA ILE A 40 9.81 3.37 2.35
C ILE A 40 10.63 2.26 1.70
N LEU A 41 11.40 1.51 2.50
CA LEU A 41 12.18 0.37 2.03
C LEU A 41 11.27 -0.66 1.36
N TRP A 42 10.11 -0.94 1.94
CA TRP A 42 9.13 -1.83 1.33
C TRP A 42 8.61 -1.31 0.00
N CYS A 43 8.26 -0.02 -0.08
CA CYS A 43 7.81 0.61 -1.32
C CYS A 43 8.86 0.48 -2.43
N THR A 44 10.14 0.74 -2.11
CA THR A 44 11.26 0.54 -3.04
C THR A 44 11.38 -0.93 -3.46
N ARG A 45 11.26 -1.89 -2.53
CA ARG A 45 11.30 -3.32 -2.87
C ARG A 45 10.13 -3.76 -3.75
N CYS A 46 8.93 -3.18 -3.58
CA CYS A 46 7.81 -3.41 -4.50
C CYS A 46 8.13 -2.90 -5.91
N TYR A 47 8.72 -1.71 -6.03
CA TYR A 47 9.15 -1.15 -7.33
C TYR A 47 10.19 -2.06 -8.01
N GLU A 48 11.16 -2.56 -7.24
CA GLU A 48 12.22 -3.47 -7.71
C GLU A 48 11.75 -4.92 -7.95
N ASN A 49 10.44 -5.20 -7.86
CA ASN A 49 9.87 -6.55 -7.97
C ASN A 49 10.45 -7.57 -6.97
N LYS A 50 10.87 -7.11 -5.78
CA LYS A 50 11.40 -7.95 -4.68
C LYS A 50 10.34 -8.31 -3.64
N GLU A 51 9.10 -7.91 -3.85
CA GLU A 51 7.95 -8.22 -3.00
C GLU A 51 6.90 -8.98 -3.80
N LEU A 52 6.20 -9.90 -3.16
CA LEU A 52 5.11 -10.65 -3.78
C LEU A 52 3.80 -9.88 -3.64
N GLY A 53 3.16 -9.60 -4.77
CA GLY A 53 1.78 -9.13 -4.83
C GLY A 53 0.84 -10.25 -5.28
N SER A 54 -0.41 -9.89 -5.52
CA SER A 54 -1.40 -10.81 -6.06
C SER A 54 -2.36 -10.10 -7.01
N VAL A 55 -2.96 -10.86 -7.92
CA VAL A 55 -4.05 -10.38 -8.76
C VAL A 55 -5.36 -10.46 -7.97
N PRO A 56 -6.19 -9.40 -7.97
CA PRO A 56 -7.49 -9.43 -7.32
C PRO A 56 -8.39 -10.59 -7.80
N PRO A 57 -9.13 -11.26 -6.90
CA PRO A 57 -10.02 -12.36 -7.28
C PRO A 57 -11.18 -11.92 -8.18
N LYS A 58 -11.67 -10.68 -7.97
CA LYS A 58 -12.82 -10.14 -8.70
C LYS A 58 -12.46 -9.84 -10.15
N LYS A 59 -13.26 -10.34 -11.10
CA LYS A 59 -12.99 -10.27 -12.54
C LYS A 59 -12.68 -8.86 -13.03
N GLU A 60 -13.45 -7.87 -12.57
CA GLU A 60 -13.29 -6.48 -13.00
C GLU A 60 -11.94 -5.87 -12.58
N PHE A 61 -11.27 -6.42 -11.56
CA PHE A 61 -9.98 -5.93 -11.05
C PHE A 61 -8.80 -6.82 -11.43
N ARG A 62 -8.98 -7.81 -12.31
CA ARG A 62 -7.90 -8.72 -12.74
C ARG A 62 -6.82 -8.04 -13.57
N HIS A 63 -7.02 -6.81 -14.01
CA HIS A 63 -6.00 -5.99 -14.65
C HIS A 63 -5.01 -5.39 -13.64
N LEU A 64 -5.31 -5.47 -12.34
CA LEU A 64 -4.47 -4.93 -11.27
C LEU A 64 -3.51 -5.98 -10.70
N TYR A 65 -2.47 -5.49 -10.05
CA TYR A 65 -1.55 -6.24 -9.22
C TYR A 65 -1.40 -5.50 -7.88
N VAL A 66 -1.71 -6.18 -6.78
CA VAL A 66 -1.90 -5.57 -5.47
C VAL A 66 -0.94 -6.17 -4.45
N PHE A 67 -0.23 -5.30 -3.74
CA PHE A 67 0.66 -5.63 -2.64
C PHE A 67 0.02 -5.22 -1.31
N PHE A 68 0.20 -6.07 -0.31
CA PHE A 68 -0.31 -5.84 1.03
C PHE A 68 0.82 -5.93 2.04
N ARG A 69 0.88 -5.00 2.99
CA ARG A 69 1.83 -5.08 4.11
C ARG A 69 1.23 -4.58 5.40
N LYS A 70 1.64 -5.22 6.50
CA LYS A 70 1.44 -4.75 7.87
C LYS A 70 2.66 -3.96 8.34
N ILE A 71 2.43 -2.82 8.97
CA ILE A 71 3.47 -1.98 9.58
C ILE A 71 3.11 -1.82 11.06
N GLY A 72 3.94 -2.39 11.94
CA GLY A 72 3.58 -2.49 13.35
C GLY A 72 2.28 -3.26 13.58
N SER A 73 1.59 -3.00 14.69
CA SER A 73 0.36 -3.71 15.04
C SER A 73 -0.88 -3.19 14.29
N GLY A 74 -1.03 -1.86 14.19
CA GLY A 74 -2.28 -1.21 13.77
C GLY A 74 -2.32 -0.70 12.34
N ILE A 75 -1.17 -0.52 11.68
CA ILE A 75 -1.12 0.11 10.36
C ILE A 75 -1.00 -0.95 9.27
N ARG A 76 -1.66 -0.67 8.15
CA ARG A 76 -1.70 -1.51 6.96
C ARG A 76 -1.48 -0.66 5.73
N VAL A 77 -0.86 -1.28 4.74
CA VAL A 77 -0.55 -0.66 3.45
C VAL A 77 -1.13 -1.50 2.34
N VAL A 78 -1.75 -0.85 1.38
CA VAL A 78 -2.13 -1.42 0.08
C VAL A 78 -1.41 -0.60 -0.98
N LEU A 79 -0.67 -1.27 -1.85
CA LEU A 79 -0.06 -0.67 -3.03
C LEU A 79 -0.64 -1.35 -4.27
N ILE A 80 -1.13 -0.56 -5.22
CA ILE A 80 -1.86 -1.03 -6.40
C ILE A 80 -1.11 -0.57 -7.64
N LYS A 81 -0.91 -1.51 -8.56
CA LYS A 81 -0.28 -1.32 -9.86
C LYS A 81 -1.17 -1.89 -10.96
N GLU A 82 -1.21 -1.22 -12.11
CA GLU A 82 -1.73 -1.79 -13.36
C GLU A 82 -0.74 -2.85 -13.87
N GLN A 83 -1.23 -4.05 -14.21
CA GLN A 83 -0.36 -5.11 -14.71
C GLN A 83 0.44 -4.64 -15.92
N ASN A 84 1.75 -4.92 -15.90
CA ASN A 84 2.70 -4.49 -16.94
C ASN A 84 2.78 -2.97 -17.17
N SER A 85 2.30 -2.16 -16.23
CA SER A 85 2.24 -0.71 -16.36
C SER A 85 2.73 -0.05 -15.06
N HIS A 86 2.08 1.02 -14.62
CA HIS A 86 2.54 1.89 -13.55
C HIS A 86 1.77 1.68 -12.23
N PHE A 87 2.35 2.16 -11.14
CA PHE A 87 1.69 2.20 -9.83
C PHE A 87 0.65 3.33 -9.81
N ILE A 88 -0.55 3.04 -9.30
CA ILE A 88 -1.70 3.96 -9.40
C ILE A 88 -2.23 4.43 -8.04
N SER A 89 -2.04 3.63 -6.97
CA SER A 89 -2.59 3.97 -5.67
C SER A 89 -1.75 3.38 -4.55
N LEU A 90 -1.47 4.21 -3.54
CA LEU A 90 -0.86 3.82 -2.27
C LEU A 90 -1.79 4.26 -1.14
N ILE A 91 -2.29 3.26 -0.42
CA ILE A 91 -3.22 3.44 0.68
C ILE A 91 -2.51 3.06 1.97
N LEU A 92 -2.37 4.03 2.86
CA LEU A 92 -1.88 3.83 4.22
C LEU A 92 -3.06 4.01 5.18
N ASN A 93 -3.45 2.96 5.90
CA ASN A 93 -4.62 3.03 6.77
C ASN A 93 -4.57 2.12 8.00
N ASN A 94 -5.56 2.24 8.87
CA ASN A 94 -5.82 1.30 9.96
C ASN A 94 -6.39 -0.03 9.42
N HIS A 95 -6.50 -1.02 10.30
CA HIS A 95 -6.99 -2.37 9.97
C HIS A 95 -8.38 -2.40 9.31
N LYS A 96 -9.33 -1.58 9.80
CA LYS A 96 -10.72 -1.62 9.32
C LYS A 96 -10.82 -1.14 7.87
N ALA A 97 -10.28 0.03 7.58
CA ALA A 97 -10.32 0.60 6.24
C ALA A 97 -9.50 -0.23 5.23
N TYR A 98 -8.45 -0.89 5.71
CA TYR A 98 -7.70 -1.86 4.92
C TYR A 98 -8.53 -3.10 4.54
N ASP A 99 -9.28 -3.67 5.48
CA ASP A 99 -10.18 -4.79 5.20
C ASP A 99 -11.30 -4.40 4.23
N ASP A 100 -11.83 -3.17 4.35
CA ASP A 100 -12.82 -2.65 3.42
C ASP A 100 -12.25 -2.60 1.98
N GLU A 101 -11.00 -2.14 1.83
CA GLU A 101 -10.34 -2.09 0.52
C GLU A 101 -10.07 -3.49 -0.06
N ARG A 102 -9.67 -4.44 0.79
CA ARG A 102 -9.53 -5.85 0.42
C ARG A 102 -10.84 -6.42 -0.12
N ILE A 103 -11.94 -6.17 0.57
CA ILE A 103 -13.26 -6.67 0.17
C ILE A 103 -13.69 -6.06 -1.16
N LYS A 104 -13.48 -4.76 -1.38
CA LYS A 104 -13.79 -4.12 -2.68
C LYS A 104 -13.07 -4.83 -3.83
N LEU A 105 -11.79 -5.12 -3.65
CA LEU A 105 -10.95 -5.85 -4.61
C LEU A 105 -11.31 -7.35 -4.71
N GLY A 106 -12.22 -7.86 -3.87
CA GLY A 106 -12.68 -9.24 -3.86
C GLY A 106 -11.87 -10.20 -3.00
N TYR A 107 -10.94 -9.69 -2.19
CA TYR A 107 -10.23 -10.49 -1.19
C TYR A 107 -11.07 -10.68 0.09
N LYS A 108 -10.76 -11.73 0.85
CA LYS A 108 -11.30 -11.92 2.21
C LYS A 108 -10.65 -10.91 3.19
N LYS A 109 -11.36 -10.58 4.27
CA LYS A 109 -10.80 -9.79 5.38
C LYS A 109 -9.54 -10.45 5.92
N SER A 110 -8.57 -9.64 6.30
CA SER A 110 -7.31 -10.15 6.86
C SER A 110 -7.47 -10.82 8.21
N SER A 111 -8.52 -10.47 8.98
CA SER A 111 -8.86 -11.13 10.24
C SER A 111 -9.23 -12.61 10.13
N TYR A 112 -9.50 -13.13 8.92
CA TYR A 112 -9.76 -14.57 8.71
C TYR A 112 -8.47 -15.41 8.59
N TYR A 113 -7.31 -14.76 8.52
CA TYR A 113 -6.01 -15.42 8.66
C TYR A 113 -5.52 -15.22 10.10
N GLY A 114 -6.30 -15.71 11.07
CA GLY A 114 -5.75 -16.15 12.33
C GLY A 114 -5.11 -17.51 12.10
N SER A 115 -3.79 -17.53 11.98
CA SER A 115 -3.01 -18.72 12.34
C SER A 115 -2.94 -18.80 13.86
#